data_AF-A0A959K374-F1
#
_entry.id   AF-A0A959K374-F1
#
_cell.length_a   1.000
_cell.length_b   1.000
_cell.length_c   1.000
_cell.angle_alpha   90.00
_cell.angle_beta   90.00
_cell.angle_gamma   90.00
#
_symmetry.space_group_name_H-M   'P 1'
#
loop_
_entity.id
_entity.type
_entity.pdbx_description
1 polymer ?
#
loop_
_entity_poly.entity_id
_entity_poly.type
_entity_poly.pdbx_seq_one_letter_code
_entity_poly.pdbx_strand_id
1 'polypeptide(L)' 'MHLPLLQDLLILIGFSTLIVLLLSKAKLPSILGFLLTGVIIGPFSLSLISDPHEVEIISEIGVILLMFVIGMELSIKQLA' A
#
# COMPACT_ATOMS: atom_id res chain seq x y z
N MET A 1 -10.78 25.14 -0.07
CA MET A 1 -10.62 23.89 0.71
C MET A 1 -9.86 22.89 -0.16
N HIS A 2 -8.53 22.95 -0.16
CA HIS A 2 -7.71 21.93 -0.80
C HIS A 2 -7.67 20.72 0.15
N LEU A 3 -8.34 19.62 -0.21
CA LEU A 3 -8.26 18.32 0.46
C LEU A 3 -7.51 17.31 -0.43
N PRO A 4 -6.30 17.62 -0.93
CA PRO A 4 -5.57 16.74 -1.86
C PRO A 4 -5.35 15.35 -1.23
N LEU A 5 -5.05 15.30 0.07
CA LEU A 5 -4.86 14.04 0.79
C LEU A 5 -6.10 13.13 0.78
N LEU A 6 -7.31 13.68 0.93
CA LEU A 6 -8.54 12.89 0.92
C LEU A 6 -8.82 12.34 -0.47
N GLN A 7 -8.59 13.15 -1.50
CA GLN A 7 -8.75 12.72 -2.88
C GLN A 7 -7.76 11.61 -3.24
N ASP A 8 -6.49 11.77 -2.88
CA ASP A 8 -5.43 10.79 -3.16
C ASP A 8 -5.71 9.48 -2.40
N LEU A 9 -6.18 9.55 -1.16
CA LEU A 9 -6.61 8.38 -0.39
C LEU A 9 -7.81 7.68 -1.04
N LEU A 10 -8.80 8.43 -1.53
CA LEU A 10 -9.98 7.87 -2.18
C LEU A 10 -9.64 7.18 -3.50
N ILE A 11 -8.74 7.78 -4.29
CA ILE A 11 -8.19 7.19 -5.51
C ILE A 11 -7.43 5.91 -5.16
N LEU A 12 -6.51 5.97 -4.19
CA LEU A 12 -5.72 4.83 -3.75
C LEU A 12 -6.61 3.66 -3.31
N ILE A 13 -7.56 3.90 -2.40
CA ILE A 13 -8.48 2.88 -1.90
C ILE A 13 -9.39 2.35 -3.01
N GLY A 14 -9.92 3.23 -3.86
CA GLY A 14 -10.83 2.86 -4.96
C GLY A 14 -10.15 1.95 -5.98
N PHE A 15 -9.00 2.35 -6.51
CA PHE A 15 -8.23 1.55 -7.46
C PHE A 15 -7.72 0.25 -6.83
N SER A 16 -7.20 0.34 -5.60
CA SER A 16 -6.72 -0.82 -4.83
C SER A 16 -7.81 -1.88 -4.68
N THR A 17 -8.99 -1.46 -4.25
CA THR A 17 -10.14 -2.36 -4.08
C THR A 17 -10.52 -3.01 -5.40
N LEU A 18 -10.61 -2.23 -6.48
CA LEU A 18 -10.99 -2.74 -7.80
C LEU A 18 -9.97 -3.78 -8.30
N ILE A 19 -8.68 -3.46 -8.23
CA ILE A 19 -7.59 -4.32 -8.72
C ILE A 19 -7.50 -5.60 -7.87
N VAL A 20 -7.56 -5.48 -6.55
CA VAL A 20 -7.54 -6.64 -5.64
C VAL A 20 -8.76 -7.54 -5.88
N LEU A 21 -9.95 -6.99 -6.10
CA LEU A 21 -11.14 -7.78 -6.44
C LEU A 21 -10.98 -8.52 -7.77
N LEU A 22 -10.32 -7.93 -8.76
CA LEU A 22 -10.03 -8.60 -10.04
C LEU A 22 -8.98 -9.71 -9.86
N LEU A 23 -7.89 -9.44 -9.13
CA LEU A 23 -6.82 -10.41 -8.92
C LEU A 23 -7.23 -11.57 -8.01
N SER A 24 -8.03 -11.31 -6.98
CA SER A 24 -8.58 -12.35 -6.11
C SER A 24 -9.49 -13.31 -6.87
N LYS A 25 -10.28 -12.81 -7.85
CA LYS A 25 -11.04 -13.68 -8.77
C LYS A 25 -10.12 -14.54 -9.63
N ALA A 26 -8.94 -14.05 -9.98
CA ALA A 26 -7.91 -14.82 -10.68
C ALA A 26 -7.09 -15.75 -9.77
N LYS A 27 -7.45 -15.88 -8.48
CA LYS A 27 -6.73 -16.66 -7.45
C LYS A 27 -5.28 -16.21 -7.22
N LEU A 28 -4.98 -14.94 -7.48
CA LEU A 28 -3.68 -14.34 -7.21
C LEU A 28 -3.62 -13.75 -5.79
N PRO A 29 -2.44 -13.76 -5.14
CA PRO A 29 -2.23 -13.09 -3.86
C PRO A 29 -2.62 -11.60 -3.89
N SER A 30 -3.39 -11.14 -2.89
CA SER A 30 -3.85 -9.74 -2.80
C SER A 30 -2.70 -8.73 -2.76
N ILE A 31 -1.54 -9.11 -2.24
CA ILE A 31 -0.33 -8.27 -2.19
C ILE A 31 0.07 -7.78 -3.59
N LEU A 32 -0.13 -8.61 -4.64
CA LEU A 32 0.12 -8.22 -6.01
C LEU A 32 -0.84 -7.12 -6.47
N GLY A 33 -2.10 -7.16 -6.01
CA GLY A 33 -3.09 -6.13 -6.34
C GLY A 33 -2.74 -4.78 -5.74
N PHE A 34 -2.27 -4.77 -4.48
CA PHE A 34 -1.77 -3.56 -3.84
C PHE A 34 -0.54 -2.99 -4.57
N LEU A 35 0.42 -3.84 -4.95
CA LEU A 35 1.61 -3.42 -5.70
C LEU A 35 1.26 -2.87 -7.10
N LEU A 36 0.42 -3.58 -7.86
CA LEU A 36 -0.04 -3.14 -9.18
C LEU A 36 -0.78 -1.82 -9.10
N THR A 37 -1.58 -1.62 -8.06
CA THR A 37 -2.26 -0.35 -7.84
C THR A 37 -1.25 0.78 -7.73
N GLY A 38 -0.23 0.64 -6.87
CA GLY A 38 0.84 1.63 -6.71
C GLY A 38 1.61 1.90 -8.00
N VAL A 39 1.90 0.86 -8.79
CA VAL A 39 2.52 1.01 -10.12
C VAL A 39 1.63 1.81 -11.06
N ILE A 40 0.32 1.55 -11.09
CA ILE A 40 -0.63 2.20 -12.00
C ILE A 40 -0.88 3.66 -11.61
N ILE A 41 -1.11 3.95 -10.34
CA ILE A 41 -1.50 5.30 -9.89
C ILE A 41 -0.29 6.18 -9.54
N GLY A 42 0.91 5.59 -9.41
CA GLY A 42 2.12 6.27 -9.01
C GLY A 42 2.59 7.34 -10.00
N PRO A 43 3.57 8.16 -9.60
CA PRO A 43 4.05 9.33 -10.36
C PRO A 43 4.64 8.95 -11.73
N PHE A 44 5.22 7.75 -11.85
CA PHE A 44 5.84 7.27 -13.10
C PHE A 44 4.85 6.68 -14.12
N SER A 45 3.56 6.61 -13.77
CA SER A 45 2.51 5.98 -14.57
C SER A 45 1.43 7.00 -14.92
N LEU A 46 0.22 6.92 -14.36
CA LEU A 46 -0.84 7.89 -14.62
C LEU A 46 -0.66 9.18 -13.79
N SER A 47 0.29 9.24 -12.85
CA SER A 47 0.57 10.41 -12.03
C SER A 47 -0.67 10.97 -11.30
N LEU A 48 -1.54 10.08 -10.80
CA LEU A 48 -2.75 10.48 -10.07
C LEU A 48 -2.46 10.96 -8.65
N ILE A 49 -1.27 10.64 -8.12
CA ILE A 49 -0.84 11.06 -6.79
C ILE A 49 -0.01 12.33 -6.89
N SER A 50 -0.34 13.32 -6.07
CA SER A 50 0.13 14.69 -6.22
C SER A 50 1.52 14.95 -5.63
N ASP A 51 1.98 14.14 -4.68
CA ASP A 51 3.31 14.27 -4.07
C ASP A 51 3.93 12.91 -3.67
N PRO A 52 5.01 12.45 -4.31
CA PRO A 52 5.72 11.23 -3.93
C PRO A 52 6.26 11.27 -2.49
N HIS A 53 6.56 12.46 -1.96
CA HIS A 53 7.19 12.61 -0.66
C HIS A 53 6.20 12.32 0.49
N GLU A 54 4.92 12.68 0.33
CA GLU A 54 3.88 12.32 1.30
C GLU A 54 3.67 10.79 1.36
N VAL A 55 3.70 10.12 0.21
CA VAL A 55 3.58 8.65 0.14
C VAL A 55 4.78 7.94 0.75
N GLU A 56 5.99 8.49 0.60
CA GLU A 56 7.21 7.97 1.19
C GLU A 56 7.13 7.93 2.72
N ILE A 57 6.72 9.03 3.36
CA ILE A 57 6.56 9.12 4.82
C ILE A 57 5.53 8.10 5.31
N ILE A 58 4.38 7.98 4.64
CA ILE A 58 3.34 7.00 5.00
C ILE A 58 3.86 5.56 4.86
N SER A 59 4.65 5.30 3.82
CA SER A 59 5.23 3.98 3.56
C SER A 59 6.26 3.60 4.62
N GLU A 60 7.10 4.54 5.05
CA GLU A 60 8.09 4.33 6.11
C GLU A 60 7.39 3.94 7.43
N ILE A 61 6.33 4.67 7.81
CA ILE A 61 5.52 4.33 8.99
C ILE A 61 4.92 2.93 8.85
N GLY A 62 4.37 2.60 7.68
CA GLY A 62 3.80 1.27 7.42
C GLY A 62 4.82 0.14 7.57
N VAL A 63 6.04 0.32 7.06
CA VAL A 63 7.13 -0.66 7.19
C VAL A 63 7.58 -0.79 8.65
N ILE A 64 7.72 0.32 9.39
CA ILE A 64 8.07 0.29 10.82
C ILE A 64 7.05 -0.52 11.61
N LEU A 65 5.75 -0.28 11.37
CA LEU A 65 4.67 -1.03 12.03
C LEU A 65 4.71 -2.52 11.67
N LEU A 66 4.96 -2.85 10.41
CA LEU A 66 5.09 -4.24 9.96
C LEU A 66 6.27 -4.96 10.64
N MET A 67 7.44 -4.32 10.67
CA MET A 67 8.63 -4.83 11.35
C MET A 67 8.40 -5.00 12.85
N PHE A 68 7.64 -4.10 13.47
CA PHE A 68 7.25 -4.22 14.87
C PHE A 68 6.35 -5.44 15.11
N VAL A 69 5.33 -5.65 14.27
CA VAL A 69 4.45 -6.84 14.35
C VAL A 69 5.24 -8.13 14.16
N ILE A 70 6.12 -8.17 13.15
CA ILE A 70 7.02 -9.32 12.93
C ILE A 70 7.89 -9.56 14.18
N GLY A 71 8.43 -8.50 14.79
CA GLY A 71 9.17 -8.57 16.04
C GLY A 71 8.36 -9.15 17.21
N MET A 72 7.07 -8.86 17.29
CA MET A 72 6.18 -9.43 18.32
C MET A 72 5.83 -10.91 18.07
N GLU A 73 5.72 -11.32 16.80
CA GLU A 73 5.45 -12.72 16.43
C GLU A 73 6.68 -13.62 16.59
N LEU A 74 7.89 -13.07 16.50
CA LEU A 74 9.14 -13.80 16.70
C LEU A 74 9.29 -14.24 18.17
N SER A 75 9.16 -15.54 18.42
CA SER A 75 9.45 -16.11 19.73
C SER A 75 10.97 -16.26 19.94
N ILE A 76 11.52 -15.55 20.92
CA ILE A 76 12.93 -15.69 21.33
C ILE A 76 13.28 -17.16 21.67
N LYS A 77 12.30 -17.96 22.11
CA LYS A 77 12.47 -19.38 22.42
C LYS A 77 12.65 -20.28 21.19
N GLN A 78 12.29 -19.82 19.99
CA GLN A 78 12.48 -20.55 18.74
C GLN A 78 13.81 -20.20 18.05
N LEU A 79 14.48 -19.13 18.49
CA LEU A 79 15.76 -18.67 17.94
C LEU A 79 16.97 -19.16 18.77
N ALA A 80 16.74 -19.70 19.97
CA ALA A 80 17.75 -20.23 20.87
C ALA A 80 17.90 -21.75 20.76
#